data_AF-A0A9P0Q8U9-F1
#
_entry.id   AF-A0A9P0Q8U9-F1
#
_cell.length_a   1.000
_cell.length_b   1.000
_cell.length_c   1.000
_cell.angle_alpha   90.00
_cell.angle_beta   90.00
_cell.angle_gamma   90.00
#
_symmetry.space_group_name_H-M   'P 1'
#
loop_
_entity.id
_entity.type
_entity.pdbx_description
1 polymer ?
#
loop_
_entity_poly.entity_id
_entity_poly.type
_entity_poly.pdbx_seq_one_letter_code
_entity_poly.pdbx_strand_id
1 'polypeptide(L)'
;MMANTFEELMRKSKTLASWTKEQVESVNRIKGAWDRLQSLLENHQHIIEKQMETIRTTLNIRRENMEKELEHFVAKWEQVKPRPHSGAYSDDSIKDLLVQLEGIRNKKIEWKAILLKKEELMNDFDKFGIQKPEFLMIEEVENDINQYEKSWNIFEEFHKELTELSEQHWIVFRKKIFLFEDFVKKWNKRLSDCEQSALVTRLLQEVDKYETVAPFLKYVRGDDFSEKHWMDTFSLLDIEYKPVDQLLLNDFLEVSHKLAEKSKELQVISKKAASEIIVRQALSELDQWDVQCRFTLTPHVDSTGKQISLVKDYKTILNKIGDHQSLLQSIKFSADYESFADKANMWETKLGDLDQYITSLMNVQRKWLYLEPIFASGTLAQEKTRFDRIDRDFKHVLLYIEKDIRVGALCRYPNLKSLLDTAMDQLSKCQNSLNNFLKEKREQFPRFLFLSDDDLLEVIGQSSKEHVIQAHLKKIFAGINSVKLDENGQNIVAMCSAEGEIVNLSNFVSIHHPIEQWLNVLVKEMQRTLKDLLVNCQKEKQAPDPLSYPSQILCLSDSITFTAKCEQAITSMALPPLLAKYKFVRIKQWTR
;
A
#
# COMPACT_ATOMS: atom_id res chain seq x y z
N MET A 1 -108.59 1.26 -14.25
CA MET A 1 -109.25 2.37 -13.52
C MET A 1 -109.88 3.38 -14.48
N MET A 2 -109.15 3.95 -15.46
CA MET A 2 -109.71 4.89 -16.46
C MET A 2 -110.82 4.30 -17.36
N ALA A 3 -110.77 3.01 -17.69
CA ALA A 3 -111.81 2.35 -18.51
C ALA A 3 -113.20 2.34 -17.83
N ASN A 4 -113.27 2.11 -16.52
CA ASN A 4 -114.54 2.08 -15.78
C ASN A 4 -115.19 3.46 -15.69
N THR A 5 -114.38 4.53 -15.51
CA THR A 5 -114.88 5.92 -15.51
C THR A 5 -115.42 6.34 -16.88
N PHE A 6 -114.89 5.77 -17.96
CA PHE A 6 -115.34 6.02 -19.32
C PHE A 6 -116.72 5.41 -19.61
N GLU A 7 -116.95 4.18 -19.14
CA GLU A 7 -118.25 3.50 -19.25
C GLU A 7 -119.36 4.22 -18.46
N GLU A 8 -119.07 4.74 -17.25
CA GLU A 8 -120.03 5.52 -16.48
C GLU A 8 -120.44 6.83 -17.18
N LEU A 9 -119.48 7.51 -17.81
CA LEU A 9 -119.72 8.75 -18.56
C LEU A 9 -120.61 8.50 -19.80
N MET A 10 -120.36 7.39 -20.50
CA MET A 10 -121.22 6.91 -21.60
C MET A 10 -122.64 6.56 -21.13
N ARG A 11 -122.77 5.95 -19.95
CA ARG A 11 -124.07 5.57 -19.38
C ARG A 11 -124.90 6.80 -19.00
N LYS A 12 -124.28 7.80 -18.38
CA LYS A 12 -124.91 9.10 -18.03
C LYS A 12 -125.32 9.91 -19.25
N SER A 13 -124.50 9.91 -20.31
CA SER A 13 -124.82 10.55 -21.59
C SER A 13 -126.04 9.90 -22.27
N LYS A 14 -126.15 8.57 -22.24
CA LYS A 14 -127.31 7.83 -22.77
C LYS A 14 -128.62 8.15 -22.03
N THR A 15 -128.58 8.30 -20.71
CA THR A 15 -129.77 8.70 -19.92
C THR A 15 -130.15 10.17 -20.13
N LEU A 16 -129.18 11.07 -20.31
CA LEU A 16 -129.46 12.46 -20.68
C LEU A 16 -130.14 12.55 -22.07
N ALA A 17 -129.62 11.83 -23.07
CA ALA A 17 -130.19 11.83 -24.42
C ALA A 17 -131.63 11.30 -24.49
N SER A 18 -132.04 10.38 -23.59
CA SER A 18 -133.41 9.87 -23.55
C SER A 18 -134.42 10.82 -22.88
N TRP A 19 -133.94 11.76 -22.05
CA TRP A 19 -134.80 12.68 -21.29
C TRP A 19 -134.94 14.06 -21.95
N THR A 20 -133.89 14.62 -22.56
CA THR A 20 -133.91 15.98 -23.11
C THR A 20 -133.93 16.05 -24.65
N LYS A 21 -133.90 14.91 -25.36
CA LYS A 21 -133.82 14.80 -26.83
C LYS A 21 -132.64 15.52 -27.51
N GLU A 22 -131.81 16.27 -26.79
CA GLU A 22 -130.52 16.78 -27.29
C GLU A 22 -129.42 15.74 -27.09
N GLN A 23 -128.74 15.37 -28.17
CA GLN A 23 -127.54 14.56 -28.10
C GLN A 23 -126.31 15.44 -27.92
N VAL A 24 -125.52 15.17 -26.87
CA VAL A 24 -124.24 15.86 -26.63
C VAL A 24 -123.17 15.23 -27.52
N GLU A 25 -122.97 15.79 -28.72
CA GLU A 25 -122.02 15.27 -29.73
C GLU A 25 -120.57 15.17 -29.23
N SER A 26 -120.18 15.98 -28.25
CA SER A 26 -118.84 15.97 -27.66
C SER A 26 -118.50 14.66 -26.94
N VAL A 27 -119.48 13.93 -26.39
CA VAL A 27 -119.26 12.61 -25.77
C VAL A 27 -118.96 11.55 -26.82
N ASN A 28 -119.63 11.59 -27.97
CA ASN A 28 -119.34 10.68 -29.09
C ASN A 28 -117.96 10.93 -29.70
N ARG A 29 -117.49 12.19 -29.76
CA ARG A 29 -116.11 12.50 -30.15
C ARG A 29 -115.08 11.94 -29.17
N ILE A 30 -115.34 12.03 -27.87
CA ILE A 30 -114.47 11.50 -26.82
C ILE A 30 -114.40 9.96 -26.87
N LYS A 31 -115.51 9.28 -27.21
CA LYS A 31 -115.51 7.83 -27.50
C LYS A 31 -114.62 7.47 -28.67
N GLY A 32 -114.74 8.18 -29.79
CA GLY A 32 -113.85 7.98 -30.93
C GLY A 32 -112.38 8.21 -30.60
N ALA A 33 -112.07 9.14 -29.67
CA ALA A 33 -110.69 9.39 -29.22
C ALA A 33 -110.17 8.31 -28.26
N TRP A 34 -111.01 7.79 -27.35
CA TRP A 34 -110.63 6.71 -26.43
C TRP A 34 -110.40 5.39 -27.15
N ASP A 35 -111.29 5.01 -28.08
CA ASP A 35 -111.13 3.79 -28.87
C ASP A 35 -109.86 3.87 -29.75
N ARG A 36 -109.52 5.07 -30.26
CA ARG A 36 -108.23 5.31 -30.94
C ARG A 36 -107.03 5.20 -29.99
N LEU A 37 -107.12 5.74 -28.78
CA LEU A 37 -106.04 5.63 -27.80
C LEU A 37 -105.81 4.17 -27.42
N GLN A 38 -106.88 3.40 -27.17
CA GLN A 38 -106.78 1.99 -26.79
C GLN A 38 -106.19 1.15 -27.94
N SER A 39 -106.63 1.38 -29.18
CA SER A 39 -106.01 0.77 -30.36
C SER A 39 -104.54 1.16 -30.53
N LEU A 40 -104.17 2.43 -30.26
CA LEU A 40 -102.76 2.85 -30.25
C LEU A 40 -101.96 2.17 -29.15
N LEU A 41 -102.54 1.99 -27.96
CA LEU A 41 -101.88 1.36 -26.81
C LEU A 41 -101.67 -0.14 -27.05
N GLU A 42 -102.67 -0.84 -27.59
CA GLU A 42 -102.56 -2.23 -28.03
C GLU A 42 -101.54 -2.38 -29.16
N ASN A 43 -101.52 -1.46 -30.13
CA ASN A 43 -100.48 -1.41 -31.16
C ASN A 43 -99.08 -1.18 -30.55
N HIS A 44 -98.94 -0.28 -29.58
CA HIS A 44 -97.66 -0.07 -28.89
C HIS A 44 -97.25 -1.28 -28.05
N GLN A 45 -98.20 -1.98 -27.43
CA GLN A 45 -97.93 -3.19 -26.67
C GLN A 45 -97.47 -4.34 -27.59
N HIS A 46 -98.09 -4.50 -28.75
CA HIS A 46 -97.61 -5.42 -29.79
C HIS A 46 -96.24 -5.02 -30.36
N ILE A 47 -95.97 -3.72 -30.53
CA ILE A 47 -94.64 -3.24 -30.94
C ILE A 47 -93.60 -3.57 -29.85
N ILE A 48 -93.92 -3.38 -28.57
CA ILE A 48 -93.04 -3.71 -27.44
C ILE A 48 -92.79 -5.21 -27.36
N GLU A 49 -93.82 -6.04 -27.49
CA GLU A 49 -93.67 -7.51 -27.50
C GLU A 49 -92.77 -7.97 -28.66
N LYS A 50 -92.98 -7.42 -29.86
CA LYS A 50 -92.15 -7.73 -31.03
C LYS A 50 -90.70 -7.27 -30.85
N GLN A 51 -90.50 -6.09 -30.26
CA GLN A 51 -89.16 -5.59 -29.92
C GLN A 51 -88.49 -6.47 -28.84
N MET A 52 -89.24 -6.91 -27.83
CA MET A 52 -88.74 -7.79 -26.77
C MET A 52 -88.37 -9.18 -27.30
N GLU A 53 -89.13 -9.72 -28.25
CA GLU A 53 -88.83 -10.97 -28.95
C GLU A 53 -87.61 -10.85 -29.88
N THR A 54 -87.44 -9.70 -30.54
CA THR A 54 -86.24 -9.37 -31.33
C THR A 54 -85.00 -9.25 -30.44
N ILE A 55 -85.12 -8.65 -29.25
CA ILE A 55 -84.03 -8.55 -28.28
C ILE A 55 -83.68 -9.93 -27.72
N ARG A 56 -84.67 -10.77 -27.37
CA ARG A 56 -84.44 -12.15 -26.90
C ARG A 56 -83.72 -13.01 -27.95
N THR A 57 -84.15 -12.94 -29.20
CA THR A 57 -83.49 -13.68 -30.30
C THR A 57 -82.07 -13.18 -30.52
N THR A 58 -81.84 -11.87 -30.48
CA THR A 58 -80.48 -11.29 -30.61
C THR A 58 -79.57 -11.70 -29.45
N LEU A 59 -80.08 -11.70 -28.20
CA LEU A 59 -79.33 -12.12 -27.01
C LEU A 59 -79.02 -13.63 -27.04
N ASN A 60 -79.95 -14.46 -27.49
CA ASN A 60 -79.71 -15.90 -27.66
C ASN A 60 -78.67 -16.20 -28.74
N ILE A 61 -78.69 -15.49 -29.87
CA ILE A 61 -77.65 -15.61 -30.91
C ILE A 61 -76.28 -15.19 -30.35
N ARG A 62 -76.24 -14.11 -29.56
CA ARG A 62 -74.99 -13.64 -28.94
C ARG A 62 -74.47 -14.62 -27.88
N ARG A 63 -75.37 -15.31 -27.16
CA ARG A 63 -75.03 -16.43 -26.26
C ARG A 63 -74.43 -17.61 -27.02
N GLU A 64 -75.07 -18.09 -28.09
CA GLU A 64 -74.55 -19.22 -28.88
C GLU A 64 -73.20 -18.89 -29.54
N ASN A 65 -73.02 -17.66 -30.03
CA ASN A 65 -71.74 -17.20 -30.55
C ASN A 65 -70.66 -17.20 -29.47
N MET A 66 -71.01 -16.84 -28.23
CA MET A 66 -70.11 -16.84 -27.10
C MET A 66 -69.75 -18.26 -26.63
N GLU A 67 -70.70 -19.20 -26.65
CA GLU A 67 -70.44 -20.63 -26.41
C GLU A 67 -69.47 -21.19 -27.46
N LYS A 68 -69.64 -20.84 -28.75
CA LYS A 68 -68.70 -21.22 -29.82
C LYS A 68 -67.32 -20.56 -29.68
N GLU A 69 -67.24 -19.30 -29.25
CA GLU A 69 -65.97 -18.64 -28.95
C GLU A 69 -65.23 -19.35 -27.80
N LEU A 70 -65.95 -19.84 -26.77
CA LEU A 70 -65.37 -20.65 -25.69
C LEU A 70 -64.86 -21.99 -26.20
N GLU A 71 -65.67 -22.75 -26.94
CA GLU A 71 -65.25 -24.05 -27.48
C GLU A 71 -64.01 -23.92 -28.38
N HIS A 72 -63.97 -22.87 -29.22
CA HIS A 72 -62.81 -22.60 -30.06
C HIS A 72 -61.57 -22.19 -29.25
N PHE A 73 -61.74 -21.40 -28.21
CA PHE A 73 -60.65 -21.05 -27.31
C PHE A 73 -60.13 -22.26 -26.54
N VAL A 74 -61.01 -23.12 -26.02
CA VAL A 74 -60.65 -24.37 -25.34
C VAL A 74 -59.91 -25.31 -26.27
N ALA A 75 -60.38 -25.51 -27.51
CA ALA A 75 -59.69 -26.33 -28.50
C ALA A 75 -58.28 -25.79 -28.84
N LYS A 76 -58.14 -24.46 -28.95
CA LYS A 76 -56.83 -23.82 -29.12
C LYS A 76 -55.96 -23.93 -27.87
N TRP A 77 -56.56 -23.84 -26.69
CA TRP A 77 -55.85 -24.00 -25.42
C TRP A 77 -55.35 -25.43 -25.23
N GLU A 78 -56.14 -26.45 -25.57
CA GLU A 78 -55.71 -27.84 -25.54
C GLU A 78 -54.60 -28.17 -26.55
N GLN A 79 -54.59 -27.52 -27.72
CA GLN A 79 -53.51 -27.66 -28.70
C GLN A 79 -52.20 -27.00 -28.23
N VAL A 80 -52.30 -25.92 -27.46
CA VAL A 80 -51.16 -25.17 -26.94
C VAL A 80 -50.73 -25.67 -25.54
N LYS A 81 -51.59 -26.43 -24.84
CA LYS A 81 -51.31 -27.04 -23.54
C LYS A 81 -50.08 -27.94 -23.69
N PRO A 82 -48.94 -27.60 -23.07
CA PRO A 82 -47.77 -28.46 -23.12
C PRO A 82 -48.13 -29.76 -22.41
N ARG A 83 -48.20 -30.88 -23.14
CA ARG A 83 -48.42 -32.20 -22.53
C ARG A 83 -47.14 -32.57 -21.78
N PRO A 84 -47.20 -32.85 -20.47
CA PRO A 84 -46.02 -33.22 -19.68
C PRO A 84 -45.43 -34.61 -20.02
N HIS A 85 -45.91 -35.29 -21.06
CA HIS A 85 -45.62 -36.72 -21.31
C HIS A 85 -44.81 -37.01 -22.57
N SER A 86 -44.35 -36.02 -23.32
CA SER A 86 -43.45 -36.25 -24.45
C SER A 86 -42.03 -35.90 -24.03
N GLY A 87 -41.29 -36.92 -23.57
CA GLY A 87 -39.87 -36.87 -23.24
C GLY A 87 -38.96 -36.61 -24.44
N ALA A 88 -39.29 -35.62 -25.26
CA ALA A 88 -38.50 -35.14 -26.37
C ALA A 88 -38.65 -33.61 -26.44
N TYR A 89 -38.18 -32.92 -25.41
CA TYR A 89 -37.64 -31.59 -25.63
C TYR A 89 -36.26 -31.83 -26.24
N SER A 90 -36.19 -31.80 -27.56
CA SER A 90 -34.93 -31.73 -28.30
C SER A 90 -34.08 -30.60 -27.74
N ASP A 91 -32.77 -30.84 -27.68
CA ASP A 91 -31.73 -29.83 -27.45
C ASP A 91 -31.97 -28.60 -28.32
N ASP A 92 -32.72 -27.61 -27.85
CA ASP A 92 -32.33 -26.22 -27.99
C ASP A 92 -33.09 -25.27 -27.05
N SER A 93 -32.30 -24.40 -26.44
CA SER A 93 -32.53 -23.09 -25.86
C SER A 93 -33.74 -22.81 -24.94
N ILE A 94 -33.42 -22.26 -23.76
CA ILE A 94 -34.24 -21.40 -22.90
C ILE A 94 -35.12 -20.40 -23.69
N LYS A 95 -34.69 -20.01 -24.89
CA LYS A 95 -35.46 -19.21 -25.87
C LYS A 95 -36.79 -19.86 -26.28
N ASP A 96 -36.86 -21.17 -26.46
CA ASP A 96 -38.10 -21.85 -26.81
C ASP A 96 -39.11 -21.81 -25.64
N LEU A 97 -38.60 -21.87 -24.41
CA LEU A 97 -39.42 -21.70 -23.21
C LEU A 97 -39.90 -20.24 -23.05
N LEU A 98 -39.08 -19.24 -23.43
CA LEU A 98 -39.51 -17.84 -23.47
C LEU A 98 -40.59 -17.59 -24.52
N VAL A 99 -40.47 -18.18 -25.72
CA VAL A 99 -41.49 -18.12 -26.77
C VAL A 99 -42.80 -18.76 -26.29
N GLN A 100 -42.73 -19.88 -25.56
CA GLN A 100 -43.91 -20.50 -24.96
C GLN A 100 -44.54 -19.64 -23.86
N LEU A 101 -43.73 -18.93 -23.05
CA LEU A 101 -44.22 -17.98 -22.05
C LEU A 101 -44.96 -16.80 -22.69
N GLU A 102 -44.42 -16.23 -23.77
CA GLU A 102 -45.12 -15.19 -24.55
C GLU A 102 -46.43 -15.71 -25.17
N GLY A 103 -46.43 -16.96 -25.65
CA GLY A 103 -47.62 -17.64 -26.14
C GLY A 103 -48.72 -17.75 -25.08
N ILE A 104 -48.36 -18.14 -23.87
CA ILE A 104 -49.30 -18.23 -22.73
C ILE A 104 -49.82 -16.84 -22.32
N ARG A 105 -48.95 -15.82 -22.31
CA ARG A 105 -49.34 -14.44 -22.00
C ARG A 105 -50.34 -13.89 -23.00
N ASN A 106 -50.11 -14.12 -24.29
CA ASN A 106 -51.04 -13.73 -25.36
C ASN A 106 -52.39 -14.44 -25.20
N LYS A 107 -52.39 -15.74 -24.88
CA LYS A 107 -53.63 -16.49 -24.62
C LYS A 107 -54.37 -16.04 -23.37
N LYS A 108 -53.67 -15.59 -22.33
CA LYS A 108 -54.29 -14.95 -21.15
C LYS A 108 -54.95 -13.62 -21.48
N ILE A 109 -54.36 -12.82 -22.36
CA ILE A 109 -54.98 -11.56 -22.84
C ILE A 109 -56.24 -11.88 -23.65
N GLU A 110 -56.19 -12.88 -24.53
CA GLU A 110 -57.36 -13.38 -25.25
C GLU A 110 -58.45 -13.87 -24.27
N TRP A 111 -58.10 -14.63 -23.23
CA TRP A 111 -59.04 -15.10 -22.20
C TRP A 111 -59.69 -13.97 -21.41
N LYS A 112 -58.92 -12.95 -21.01
CA LYS A 112 -59.46 -11.76 -20.33
C LYS A 112 -60.44 -10.97 -21.22
N ALA A 113 -60.17 -10.88 -22.52
CA ALA A 113 -61.08 -10.25 -23.46
C ALA A 113 -62.40 -11.03 -23.59
N ILE A 114 -62.34 -12.36 -23.57
CA ILE A 114 -63.51 -13.24 -23.56
C ILE A 114 -64.31 -13.09 -22.25
N LEU A 115 -63.65 -12.97 -21.10
CA LEU A 115 -64.29 -12.69 -19.81
C LEU A 115 -65.01 -11.32 -19.78
N LEU A 116 -64.40 -10.26 -20.33
CA LEU A 116 -65.05 -8.95 -20.45
C LEU A 116 -66.30 -9.00 -21.34
N LYS A 117 -66.22 -9.67 -22.49
CA LYS A 117 -67.40 -9.90 -23.36
C LYS A 117 -68.50 -10.69 -22.63
N LYS A 118 -68.13 -11.66 -21.77
CA LYS A 118 -69.07 -12.43 -20.94
C LYS A 118 -69.74 -11.52 -19.91
N GLU A 119 -69.01 -10.63 -19.24
CA GLU A 119 -69.58 -9.67 -18.28
C GLU A 119 -70.53 -8.67 -18.95
N GLU A 120 -70.19 -8.16 -20.14
CA GLU A 120 -71.10 -7.33 -20.95
C GLU A 120 -72.39 -8.09 -21.30
N LEU A 121 -72.26 -9.34 -21.73
CA LEU A 121 -73.40 -10.21 -22.02
C LEU A 121 -74.26 -10.41 -20.75
N MET A 122 -73.64 -10.73 -19.61
CA MET A 122 -74.36 -10.93 -18.33
C MET A 122 -75.06 -9.66 -17.86
N ASN A 123 -74.47 -8.48 -18.05
CA ASN A 123 -75.10 -7.18 -17.78
C ASN A 123 -76.28 -6.90 -18.71
N ASP A 124 -76.18 -7.28 -19.98
CA ASP A 124 -77.27 -7.16 -20.93
C ASP A 124 -78.43 -8.11 -20.55
N PHE A 125 -78.14 -9.35 -20.13
CA PHE A 125 -79.17 -10.27 -19.61
C PHE A 125 -79.85 -9.74 -18.32
N ASP A 126 -79.11 -9.08 -17.43
CA ASP A 126 -79.64 -8.48 -16.19
C ASP A 126 -80.59 -7.30 -16.46
N LYS A 127 -80.22 -6.42 -17.40
CA LYS A 127 -81.05 -5.25 -17.79
C LYS A 127 -82.42 -5.64 -18.34
N PHE A 128 -82.54 -6.83 -18.95
CA PHE A 128 -83.78 -7.33 -19.54
C PHE A 128 -84.53 -8.35 -18.67
N GLY A 129 -84.02 -8.66 -17.46
CA GLY A 129 -84.68 -9.56 -16.51
C GLY A 129 -84.81 -11.02 -16.98
N ILE A 130 -83.91 -11.47 -17.86
CA ILE A 130 -83.89 -12.83 -18.41
C ILE A 130 -82.94 -13.70 -17.56
N GLN A 131 -83.28 -14.97 -17.32
CA GLN A 131 -82.43 -15.88 -16.53
C GLN A 131 -81.01 -15.97 -17.10
N LYS A 132 -80.02 -15.76 -16.23
CA LYS A 132 -78.59 -15.76 -16.59
C LYS A 132 -78.14 -17.16 -17.05
N PRO A 133 -77.42 -17.28 -18.18
CA PRO A 133 -76.76 -18.52 -18.56
C PRO A 133 -75.63 -18.89 -17.58
N GLU A 134 -75.57 -20.14 -17.14
CA GLU A 134 -74.41 -20.69 -16.41
C GLU A 134 -73.41 -21.28 -17.41
N PHE A 135 -72.14 -20.86 -17.32
CA PHE A 135 -71.05 -21.35 -18.15
C PHE A 135 -70.06 -22.13 -17.27
N LEU A 136 -70.29 -23.43 -17.10
CA LEU A 136 -69.51 -24.30 -16.20
C LEU A 136 -68.06 -24.53 -16.68
N MET A 137 -67.79 -24.46 -17.97
CA MET A 137 -66.47 -24.69 -18.57
C MET A 137 -65.46 -23.56 -18.32
N ILE A 138 -65.89 -22.42 -17.78
CA ILE A 138 -65.03 -21.25 -17.58
C ILE A 138 -64.17 -21.39 -16.33
N GLU A 139 -64.72 -21.94 -15.25
CA GLU A 139 -63.99 -22.07 -13.97
C GLU A 139 -62.83 -23.09 -14.10
N GLU A 140 -63.05 -24.17 -14.84
CA GLU A 140 -62.00 -25.18 -15.09
C GLU A 140 -60.86 -24.62 -15.93
N VAL A 141 -61.17 -23.90 -17.01
CA VAL A 141 -60.17 -23.29 -17.90
C VAL A 141 -59.44 -22.13 -17.19
N GLU A 142 -60.14 -21.36 -16.37
CA GLU A 142 -59.55 -20.30 -15.55
C GLU A 142 -58.61 -20.87 -14.48
N ASN A 143 -58.99 -21.96 -13.82
CA ASN A 143 -58.12 -22.63 -12.85
C ASN A 143 -56.87 -23.22 -13.55
N ASP A 144 -57.03 -23.85 -14.71
CA ASP A 144 -55.92 -24.37 -15.52
C ASP A 144 -54.97 -23.24 -15.95
N ILE A 145 -55.47 -22.16 -16.54
CA ILE A 145 -54.65 -21.00 -16.95
C ILE A 145 -53.91 -20.40 -15.75
N ASN A 146 -54.57 -20.28 -14.60
CA ASN A 146 -53.96 -19.75 -13.37
C ASN A 146 -52.88 -20.69 -12.79
N GLN A 147 -53.05 -22.01 -12.90
CA GLN A 147 -52.03 -22.97 -12.49
C GLN A 147 -50.79 -22.91 -13.40
N TYR A 148 -50.99 -22.87 -14.72
CA TYR A 148 -49.89 -22.69 -15.66
C TYR A 148 -49.17 -21.36 -15.43
N GLU A 149 -49.89 -20.26 -15.23
CA GLU A 149 -49.28 -18.97 -14.91
C GLU A 149 -48.40 -19.04 -13.66
N LYS A 150 -48.86 -19.69 -12.59
CA LYS A 150 -48.05 -19.85 -11.37
C LYS A 150 -46.75 -20.61 -11.67
N SER A 151 -46.80 -21.68 -12.46
CA SER A 151 -45.60 -22.44 -12.83
C SER A 151 -44.65 -21.67 -13.76
N TRP A 152 -45.18 -20.89 -14.71
CA TRP A 152 -44.38 -20.13 -15.67
C TRP A 152 -43.82 -18.81 -15.09
N ASN A 153 -44.50 -18.19 -14.13
CA ASN A 153 -43.95 -17.04 -13.40
C ASN A 153 -42.69 -17.41 -12.63
N ILE A 154 -42.61 -18.63 -12.08
CA ILE A 154 -41.39 -19.14 -11.42
C ILE A 154 -40.23 -19.21 -12.42
N PHE A 155 -40.50 -19.63 -13.67
CA PHE A 155 -39.51 -19.63 -14.74
C PHE A 155 -39.11 -18.21 -15.16
N GLU A 156 -40.05 -17.27 -15.28
CA GLU A 156 -39.77 -15.87 -15.61
C GLU A 156 -38.88 -15.20 -14.57
N GLU A 157 -39.19 -15.41 -13.29
CA GLU A 157 -38.39 -14.88 -12.18
C GLU A 157 -36.98 -15.47 -12.17
N PHE A 158 -36.85 -16.79 -12.40
CA PHE A 158 -35.54 -17.45 -12.52
C PHE A 158 -34.74 -16.89 -13.69
N HIS A 159 -35.36 -16.78 -14.85
CA HIS A 159 -34.71 -16.31 -16.07
C HIS A 159 -34.29 -14.84 -15.94
N LYS A 160 -35.13 -14.00 -15.36
CA LYS A 160 -34.83 -12.59 -15.14
C LYS A 160 -33.64 -12.42 -14.19
N GLU A 161 -33.66 -13.09 -13.04
CA GLU A 161 -32.55 -13.05 -12.09
C GLU A 161 -31.25 -13.63 -12.71
N LEU A 162 -31.35 -14.69 -13.51
CA LEU A 162 -30.20 -15.27 -14.22
C LEU A 162 -29.62 -14.30 -15.26
N THR A 163 -30.47 -13.63 -16.03
CA THR A 163 -30.07 -12.65 -17.06
C THR A 163 -29.40 -11.43 -16.41
N GLU A 164 -29.97 -10.92 -15.32
CA GLU A 164 -29.39 -9.81 -14.55
C GLU A 164 -28.02 -10.15 -13.95
N LEU A 165 -27.75 -11.42 -13.67
CA LEU A 165 -26.44 -11.89 -13.21
C LEU A 165 -25.48 -12.15 -14.38
N SER A 166 -25.96 -12.71 -15.49
CA SER A 166 -25.13 -13.11 -16.63
C SER A 166 -24.60 -11.92 -17.43
N GLU A 167 -25.35 -10.81 -17.49
CA GLU A 167 -24.96 -9.56 -18.14
C GLU A 167 -23.95 -8.71 -17.35
N GLN A 168 -23.55 -9.13 -16.14
CA GLN A 168 -22.56 -8.40 -15.36
C GLN A 168 -21.14 -8.63 -15.89
N HIS A 169 -20.37 -7.55 -15.98
CA HIS A 169 -18.95 -7.62 -16.31
C HIS A 169 -18.17 -8.45 -15.29
N TRP A 170 -17.39 -9.40 -15.80
CA TRP A 170 -16.60 -10.35 -15.01
C TRP A 170 -15.64 -9.65 -14.05
N ILE A 171 -15.03 -8.54 -14.45
CA ILE A 171 -14.07 -7.78 -13.61
C ILE A 171 -14.66 -7.29 -12.28
N VAL A 172 -15.97 -6.99 -12.27
CA VAL A 172 -16.72 -6.60 -11.07
C VAL A 172 -17.28 -7.84 -10.37
N PHE A 173 -17.80 -8.79 -11.15
CA PHE A 173 -18.46 -9.99 -10.65
C PHE A 173 -17.50 -10.99 -9.97
N ARG A 174 -16.24 -11.05 -10.39
CA ARG A 174 -15.22 -11.98 -9.86
C ARG A 174 -14.93 -11.82 -8.36
N LYS A 175 -15.22 -10.64 -7.78
CA LYS A 175 -15.15 -10.38 -6.33
C LYS A 175 -16.41 -10.82 -5.57
N LYS A 176 -17.50 -11.09 -6.30
CA LYS A 176 -18.84 -11.41 -5.81
C LYS A 176 -19.33 -12.80 -6.25
N ILE A 177 -18.41 -13.75 -6.46
CA ILE A 177 -18.74 -15.13 -6.87
C ILE A 177 -19.74 -15.80 -5.90
N PHE A 178 -19.72 -15.44 -4.62
CA PHE A 178 -20.67 -15.93 -3.62
C PHE A 178 -22.14 -15.60 -3.97
N LEU A 179 -22.40 -14.50 -4.68
CA LEU A 179 -23.77 -14.15 -5.12
C LEU A 179 -24.32 -15.18 -6.11
N PHE A 180 -23.46 -15.77 -6.93
CA PHE A 180 -23.85 -16.85 -7.83
C PHE A 180 -24.14 -18.14 -7.06
N GLU A 181 -23.31 -18.50 -6.09
CA GLU A 181 -23.54 -19.67 -5.22
C GLU A 181 -24.83 -19.52 -4.39
N ASP A 182 -25.10 -18.32 -3.88
CA ASP A 182 -26.33 -18.00 -3.15
C ASP A 182 -27.56 -18.04 -4.05
N PHE A 183 -27.44 -17.55 -5.30
CA PHE A 183 -28.48 -17.66 -6.32
C PHE A 183 -28.83 -19.14 -6.60
N VAL A 184 -27.82 -19.98 -6.85
CA VAL A 184 -28.02 -21.42 -7.10
C VAL A 184 -28.70 -22.10 -5.90
N LYS A 185 -28.25 -21.84 -4.67
CA LYS A 185 -28.85 -22.41 -3.45
C LYS A 185 -30.29 -21.93 -3.22
N LYS A 186 -30.56 -20.63 -3.44
CA LYS A 186 -31.89 -20.04 -3.32
C LYS A 186 -32.86 -20.73 -4.28
N TRP A 187 -32.46 -20.91 -5.53
CA TRP A 187 -33.31 -21.53 -6.55
C TRP A 187 -33.43 -23.03 -6.41
N ASN A 188 -32.38 -23.75 -6.01
CA ASN A 188 -32.46 -25.18 -5.70
C ASN A 188 -33.51 -25.45 -4.60
N LYS A 189 -33.45 -24.69 -3.49
CA LYS A 189 -34.45 -24.78 -2.41
C LYS A 189 -35.86 -24.43 -2.88
N ARG A 190 -36.01 -23.31 -3.59
CA ARG A 190 -37.32 -22.83 -4.08
C ARG A 190 -37.98 -23.79 -5.07
N LEU A 191 -37.18 -24.44 -5.92
CA LEU A 191 -37.67 -25.41 -6.92
C LEU A 191 -37.96 -26.77 -6.28
N SER A 192 -37.23 -27.16 -5.24
CA SER A 192 -37.48 -28.40 -4.47
C SER A 192 -38.76 -28.31 -3.63
N ASP A 193 -39.11 -27.13 -3.14
CA ASP A 193 -40.35 -26.87 -2.39
C ASP A 193 -41.61 -26.76 -3.29
N CYS A 194 -41.45 -26.75 -4.63
CA CYS A 194 -42.56 -26.64 -5.59
C CYS A 194 -43.06 -28.00 -6.09
N GLU A 195 -44.32 -28.07 -6.51
CA GLU A 195 -44.91 -29.28 -7.12
C GLU A 195 -44.13 -29.69 -8.39
N GLN A 196 -43.87 -30.99 -8.55
CA GLN A 196 -43.10 -31.54 -9.67
C GLN A 196 -43.84 -31.36 -10.99
N SER A 197 -43.52 -30.29 -11.70
CA SER A 197 -43.86 -30.07 -13.11
C SER A 197 -42.63 -30.33 -13.99
N ALA A 198 -42.84 -30.73 -15.24
CA ALA A 198 -41.76 -30.94 -16.21
C ALA A 198 -40.85 -29.70 -16.35
N LEU A 199 -41.40 -28.50 -16.12
CA LEU A 199 -40.65 -27.24 -16.10
C LEU A 199 -39.76 -27.13 -14.86
N VAL A 200 -40.25 -27.54 -13.69
CA VAL A 200 -39.49 -27.53 -12.43
C VAL A 200 -38.34 -28.54 -12.50
N THR A 201 -38.56 -29.73 -13.08
CA THR A 201 -37.49 -30.71 -13.30
C THR A 201 -36.40 -30.19 -14.23
N ARG A 202 -36.75 -29.45 -15.29
CA ARG A 202 -35.77 -28.84 -16.20
C ARG A 202 -35.01 -27.69 -15.53
N LEU A 203 -35.69 -26.85 -14.76
CA LEU A 203 -35.06 -25.80 -13.96
C LEU A 203 -34.09 -26.38 -12.93
N LEU A 204 -34.46 -27.49 -12.27
CA LEU A 204 -33.56 -28.21 -11.37
C LEU A 204 -32.32 -28.74 -12.10
N GLN A 205 -32.45 -29.29 -13.31
CA GLN A 205 -31.30 -29.73 -14.12
C GLN A 205 -30.36 -28.57 -14.49
N GLU A 206 -30.89 -27.40 -14.83
CA GLU A 206 -30.07 -26.21 -15.10
C GLU A 206 -29.41 -25.67 -13.82
N VAL A 207 -30.12 -25.66 -12.70
CA VAL A 207 -29.57 -25.26 -11.40
C VAL A 207 -28.48 -26.24 -10.96
N ASP A 208 -28.65 -27.55 -11.14
CA ASP A 208 -27.65 -28.57 -10.84
C ASP A 208 -26.38 -28.39 -11.70
N LYS A 209 -26.54 -28.06 -12.99
CA LYS A 209 -25.39 -27.70 -13.85
C LYS A 209 -24.64 -26.51 -13.28
N TYR A 210 -25.34 -25.44 -12.91
CA TYR A 210 -24.69 -24.26 -12.30
C TYR A 210 -24.09 -24.55 -10.92
N GLU A 211 -24.68 -25.46 -10.14
CA GLU A 211 -24.16 -25.91 -8.85
C GLU A 211 -22.82 -26.64 -9.00
N THR A 212 -22.69 -27.49 -10.03
CA THR A 212 -21.41 -28.16 -10.30
C THR A 212 -20.33 -27.18 -10.78
N VAL A 213 -20.71 -26.09 -11.45
CA VAL A 213 -19.79 -25.13 -12.09
C VAL A 213 -19.35 -24.01 -11.14
N ALA A 214 -20.22 -23.58 -10.22
CA ALA A 214 -19.96 -22.47 -9.30
C ALA A 214 -18.63 -22.59 -8.53
N PRO A 215 -18.22 -23.78 -8.00
CA PRO A 215 -16.95 -23.94 -7.32
C PRO A 215 -15.72 -23.77 -8.21
N PHE A 216 -15.86 -23.91 -9.53
CA PHE A 216 -14.76 -23.82 -10.49
C PHE A 216 -14.52 -22.39 -10.97
N LEU A 217 -15.53 -21.51 -10.89
CA LEU A 217 -15.39 -20.08 -11.21
C LEU A 217 -14.28 -19.39 -10.42
N LYS A 218 -13.95 -19.89 -9.22
CA LYS A 218 -12.83 -19.39 -8.41
C LYS A 218 -11.47 -19.51 -9.10
N TYR A 219 -11.29 -20.52 -9.97
CA TYR A 219 -10.04 -20.73 -10.69
C TYR A 219 -9.87 -19.77 -11.87
N VAL A 220 -10.97 -19.17 -12.34
CA VAL A 220 -11.01 -18.24 -13.48
C VAL A 220 -11.16 -16.77 -13.02
N ARG A 221 -11.04 -16.52 -11.72
CA ARG A 221 -11.10 -15.16 -11.14
C ARG A 221 -10.08 -14.23 -11.82
N GLY A 222 -8.87 -14.74 -12.07
CA GLY A 222 -7.88 -14.08 -12.92
C GLY A 222 -7.31 -12.76 -12.37
N ASP A 223 -7.41 -12.50 -11.06
CA ASP A 223 -6.77 -11.33 -10.43
C ASP A 223 -5.24 -11.35 -10.64
N ASP A 224 -4.65 -12.54 -10.61
CA ASP A 224 -3.19 -12.74 -10.70
C ASP A 224 -2.71 -13.09 -12.12
N PHE A 225 -3.62 -13.14 -13.10
CA PHE A 225 -3.32 -13.66 -14.43
C PHE A 225 -2.52 -12.66 -15.26
N SER A 226 -1.55 -13.18 -16.03
CA SER A 226 -0.88 -12.43 -17.09
C SER A 226 -1.68 -12.58 -18.39
N GLU A 227 -1.36 -11.78 -19.42
CA GLU A 227 -1.95 -11.97 -20.75
C GLU A 227 -1.73 -13.39 -21.29
N LYS A 228 -0.59 -14.02 -20.97
CA LYS A 228 -0.30 -15.41 -21.31
C LYS A 228 -1.26 -16.37 -20.61
N HIS A 229 -1.49 -16.20 -19.31
CA HIS A 229 -2.43 -17.02 -18.56
C HIS A 229 -3.87 -16.88 -19.08
N TRP A 230 -4.26 -15.67 -19.50
CA TRP A 230 -5.55 -15.45 -20.14
C TRP A 230 -5.64 -16.15 -21.50
N MET A 231 -4.61 -16.05 -22.35
CA MET A 231 -4.57 -16.78 -23.62
C MET A 231 -4.64 -18.30 -23.42
N ASP A 232 -3.89 -18.85 -22.46
CA ASP A 232 -3.95 -20.28 -22.14
C ASP A 232 -5.34 -20.68 -21.64
N THR A 233 -5.97 -19.84 -20.81
CA THR A 233 -7.34 -20.07 -20.31
C THR A 233 -8.38 -20.02 -21.43
N PHE A 234 -8.29 -19.05 -22.34
CA PHE A 234 -9.19 -18.94 -23.49
C PHE A 234 -9.01 -20.09 -24.47
N SER A 235 -7.76 -20.54 -24.70
CA SER A 235 -7.47 -21.71 -25.54
C SER A 235 -7.99 -23.00 -24.92
N LEU A 236 -7.98 -23.14 -23.60
CA LEU A 236 -8.51 -24.33 -22.92
C LEU A 236 -10.04 -24.37 -22.91
N LEU A 237 -10.69 -23.21 -22.94
CA LEU A 237 -12.14 -23.06 -22.92
C LEU A 237 -12.76 -22.94 -24.34
N ASP A 238 -11.93 -22.83 -25.38
CA ASP A 238 -12.33 -22.46 -26.76
C ASP A 238 -13.21 -21.20 -26.82
N ILE A 239 -12.87 -20.18 -26.01
CA ILE A 239 -13.54 -18.88 -26.05
C ILE A 239 -12.73 -17.96 -26.97
N GLU A 240 -13.41 -17.19 -27.84
CA GLU A 240 -12.73 -16.16 -28.64
C GLU A 240 -12.07 -15.14 -27.71
N TYR A 241 -10.83 -14.74 -28.02
CA TYR A 241 -10.10 -13.79 -27.20
C TYR A 241 -10.87 -12.46 -27.13
N LYS A 242 -11.39 -12.16 -25.94
CA LYS A 242 -11.98 -10.86 -25.59
C LYS A 242 -11.09 -10.15 -24.58
N PRO A 243 -10.96 -8.82 -24.66
CA PRO A 243 -10.32 -8.04 -23.59
C PRO A 243 -10.97 -8.35 -22.25
N VAL A 244 -10.18 -8.46 -21.18
CA VAL A 244 -10.67 -8.81 -19.84
C VAL A 244 -11.80 -7.88 -19.36
N ASP A 245 -11.78 -6.63 -19.83
CA ASP A 245 -12.79 -5.60 -19.52
C ASP A 245 -14.16 -5.83 -20.19
N GLN A 246 -14.21 -6.65 -21.24
CA GLN A 246 -15.43 -6.97 -21.99
C GLN A 246 -16.02 -8.34 -21.64
N LEU A 247 -15.34 -9.12 -20.80
CA LEU A 247 -15.82 -10.43 -20.37
C LEU A 247 -17.08 -10.29 -19.52
N LEU A 248 -18.08 -11.09 -19.84
CA LEU A 248 -19.33 -11.22 -19.08
C LEU A 248 -19.33 -12.54 -18.32
N LEU A 249 -20.13 -12.63 -17.24
CA LEU A 249 -20.37 -13.91 -16.58
C LEU A 249 -20.95 -14.93 -17.57
N ASN A 250 -21.80 -14.48 -18.50
CA ASN A 250 -22.39 -15.32 -19.53
C ASN A 250 -21.35 -16.08 -20.36
N ASP A 251 -20.21 -15.46 -20.70
CA ASP A 251 -19.16 -16.11 -21.50
C ASP A 251 -18.59 -17.37 -20.79
N PHE A 252 -18.57 -17.38 -19.45
CA PHE A 252 -18.15 -18.53 -18.66
C PHE A 252 -19.28 -19.53 -18.40
N LEU A 253 -20.53 -19.07 -18.33
CA LEU A 253 -21.70 -19.92 -18.13
C LEU A 253 -22.06 -20.72 -19.39
N GLU A 254 -21.90 -20.12 -20.58
CA GLU A 254 -22.05 -20.80 -21.87
C GLU A 254 -21.07 -21.98 -22.02
N VAL A 255 -19.89 -21.85 -21.40
CA VAL A 255 -18.81 -22.84 -21.45
C VAL A 255 -18.75 -23.71 -20.18
N SER A 256 -19.85 -23.73 -19.40
CA SER A 256 -20.01 -24.49 -18.15
C SER A 256 -19.52 -25.95 -18.24
N HIS A 257 -19.85 -26.67 -19.32
CA HIS A 257 -19.44 -28.06 -19.52
C HIS A 257 -17.91 -28.22 -19.60
N LYS A 258 -17.24 -27.38 -20.40
CA LYS A 258 -15.77 -27.45 -20.56
C LYS A 258 -15.05 -26.97 -19.31
N LEU A 259 -15.64 -26.02 -18.58
CA LEU A 259 -15.08 -25.51 -17.33
C LEU A 259 -15.05 -26.60 -16.23
N ALA A 260 -16.06 -27.47 -16.18
CA ALA A 260 -16.07 -28.64 -15.30
C ALA A 260 -15.04 -29.70 -15.73
N GLU A 261 -14.97 -30.01 -17.03
CA GLU A 261 -14.05 -31.02 -17.60
C GLU A 261 -12.57 -30.62 -17.42
N LYS A 262 -12.23 -29.36 -17.71
CA LYS A 262 -10.86 -28.82 -17.65
C LYS A 262 -10.49 -28.20 -16.30
N SER A 263 -11.29 -28.43 -15.27
CA SER A 263 -11.12 -27.84 -13.93
C SER A 263 -9.72 -28.05 -13.32
N LYS A 264 -9.09 -29.22 -13.53
CA LYS A 264 -7.73 -29.50 -13.03
C LYS A 264 -6.66 -28.66 -13.72
N GLU A 265 -6.77 -28.50 -15.04
CA GLU A 265 -5.83 -27.70 -15.84
C GLU A 265 -5.95 -26.20 -15.48
N LEU A 266 -7.19 -25.71 -15.32
CA LEU A 266 -7.46 -24.35 -14.83
C LEU A 266 -6.93 -24.12 -13.40
N GLN A 267 -7.04 -25.11 -12.52
CA GLN A 267 -6.46 -25.02 -11.18
C GLN A 267 -4.94 -24.90 -11.21
N VAL A 268 -4.25 -25.59 -12.14
CA VAL A 268 -2.79 -25.49 -12.30
C VAL A 268 -2.40 -24.08 -12.78
N ILE A 269 -3.09 -23.54 -13.80
CA ILE A 269 -2.86 -22.17 -14.28
C ILE A 269 -3.09 -21.15 -13.16
N SER A 270 -4.18 -21.31 -12.40
CA SER A 270 -4.51 -20.41 -11.29
C SER A 270 -3.45 -20.43 -10.18
N LYS A 271 -2.97 -21.63 -9.80
CA LYS A 271 -1.89 -21.76 -8.81
C LYS A 271 -0.58 -21.15 -9.30
N LYS A 272 -0.23 -21.39 -10.57
CA LYS A 272 0.96 -20.80 -11.21
C LYS A 272 0.88 -19.28 -11.27
N ALA A 273 -0.27 -18.72 -11.65
CA ALA A 273 -0.47 -17.28 -11.66
C ALA A 273 -0.31 -16.64 -10.26
N ALA A 274 -0.85 -17.31 -9.23
CA ALA A 274 -0.78 -16.86 -7.84
C ALA A 274 0.63 -16.93 -7.23
N SER A 275 1.47 -17.88 -7.64
CA SER A 275 2.89 -17.88 -7.26
C SER A 275 3.70 -16.86 -8.06
N GLU A 276 3.44 -16.71 -9.36
CA GLU A 276 4.15 -15.76 -10.22
C GLU A 276 3.88 -14.29 -9.87
N ILE A 277 2.69 -13.92 -9.37
CA ILE A 277 2.41 -12.53 -8.99
C ILE A 277 3.32 -12.06 -7.85
N ILE A 278 3.64 -12.94 -6.90
CA ILE A 278 4.55 -12.63 -5.79
C ILE A 278 5.94 -12.29 -6.33
N VAL A 279 6.43 -13.11 -7.27
CA VAL A 279 7.73 -12.91 -7.93
C VAL A 279 7.72 -11.60 -8.74
N ARG A 280 6.67 -11.36 -9.53
CA ARG A 280 6.54 -10.13 -10.34
C ARG A 280 6.46 -8.88 -9.49
N GLN A 281 5.69 -8.91 -8.40
CA GLN A 281 5.54 -7.78 -7.49
C GLN A 281 6.87 -7.44 -6.82
N ALA A 282 7.59 -8.44 -6.34
CA ALA A 282 8.91 -8.22 -5.74
C ALA A 282 9.94 -7.71 -6.77
N LEU A 283 9.99 -8.26 -7.98
CA LEU A 283 10.85 -7.72 -9.04
C LEU A 283 10.46 -6.29 -9.43
N SER A 284 9.17 -5.96 -9.44
CA SER A 284 8.69 -4.60 -9.67
C SER A 284 9.07 -3.66 -8.53
N GLU A 285 9.11 -4.13 -7.30
CA GLU A 285 9.59 -3.36 -6.15
C GLU A 285 11.08 -3.02 -6.30
N LEU A 286 11.90 -3.98 -6.77
CA LEU A 286 13.32 -3.74 -7.08
C LEU A 286 13.50 -2.71 -8.20
N ASP A 287 12.71 -2.82 -9.27
CA ASP A 287 12.72 -1.86 -10.38
C ASP A 287 12.36 -0.44 -9.89
N GLN A 288 11.34 -0.32 -9.04
CA GLN A 288 10.94 0.96 -8.45
C GLN A 288 12.01 1.52 -7.50
N TRP A 289 12.62 0.65 -6.68
CA TRP A 289 13.65 1.03 -5.74
C TRP A 289 14.88 1.62 -6.46
N ASP A 290 15.33 1.03 -7.57
CA ASP A 290 16.50 1.55 -8.31
C ASP A 290 16.28 2.92 -8.94
N VAL A 291 15.04 3.25 -9.33
CA VAL A 291 14.68 4.58 -9.82
C VAL A 291 14.63 5.61 -8.69
N GLN A 292 14.20 5.19 -7.49
CA GLN A 292 13.97 6.08 -6.35
C GLN A 292 15.19 6.26 -5.45
N CYS A 293 16.08 5.26 -5.37
CA CYS A 293 17.19 5.22 -4.43
C CYS A 293 18.27 6.23 -4.82
N ARG A 294 18.49 7.23 -3.96
CA ARG A 294 19.41 8.35 -4.19
C ARG A 294 20.40 8.49 -3.04
N PHE A 295 21.62 8.90 -3.35
CA PHE A 295 22.62 9.31 -2.37
C PHE A 295 22.23 10.64 -1.74
N THR A 296 22.43 10.74 -0.42
CA THR A 296 22.37 12.00 0.31
C THR A 296 23.75 12.63 0.29
N LEU A 297 23.89 13.81 -0.31
CA LEU A 297 25.16 14.52 -0.40
C LEU A 297 25.24 15.64 0.64
N THR A 298 26.44 15.86 1.20
CA THR A 298 26.74 16.95 2.13
C THR A 298 27.95 17.72 1.63
N PRO A 299 27.89 19.07 1.55
CA PRO A 299 29.03 19.86 1.11
C PRO A 299 30.16 19.81 2.14
N HIS A 300 31.39 19.62 1.66
CA HIS A 300 32.61 19.62 2.43
C HIS A 300 33.65 20.52 1.74
N VAL A 301 34.46 21.22 2.52
CA VAL A 301 35.54 22.07 2.00
C VAL A 301 36.85 21.33 2.22
N ASP A 302 37.51 21.00 1.12
CA ASP A 302 38.83 20.37 1.06
C ASP A 302 39.92 21.32 1.62
N SER A 303 41.10 20.79 1.95
CA SER A 303 42.21 21.63 2.47
C SER A 303 42.73 22.65 1.43
N THR A 304 42.35 22.49 0.16
CA THR A 304 42.59 23.43 -0.93
C THR A 304 41.54 24.56 -1.05
N GLY A 305 40.51 24.56 -0.20
CA GLY A 305 39.41 25.53 -0.24
C GLY A 305 38.33 25.23 -1.29
N LYS A 306 38.41 24.08 -1.96
CA LYS A 306 37.43 23.65 -2.97
C LYS A 306 36.24 22.94 -2.31
N GLN A 307 35.02 23.29 -2.73
CA GLN A 307 33.81 22.57 -2.31
C GLN A 307 33.69 21.22 -3.02
N ILE A 308 33.41 20.18 -2.26
CA ILE A 308 33.22 18.80 -2.70
C ILE A 308 31.99 18.22 -2.02
N SER A 309 31.15 17.53 -2.79
CA SER A 309 29.96 16.84 -2.26
C SER A 309 30.35 15.45 -1.76
N LEU A 310 30.24 15.21 -0.45
CA LEU A 310 30.49 13.90 0.15
C LEU A 310 29.19 13.14 0.35
N VAL A 311 29.23 11.82 0.22
CA VAL A 311 28.06 10.97 0.48
C VAL A 311 27.89 10.77 1.98
N LYS A 312 26.64 10.87 2.44
CA LYS A 312 26.19 10.63 3.81
C LYS A 312 25.24 9.44 3.85
N ASP A 313 25.05 8.87 5.04
CA ASP A 313 24.03 7.84 5.33
C ASP A 313 24.16 6.54 4.52
N TYR A 314 25.40 6.15 4.22
CA TYR A 314 25.75 4.87 3.59
C TYR A 314 25.02 3.66 4.21
N LYS A 315 24.89 3.63 5.55
CA LYS A 315 24.25 2.52 6.28
C LYS A 315 22.79 2.30 5.88
N THR A 316 22.03 3.37 5.66
CA THR A 316 20.61 3.24 5.31
C THR A 316 20.45 2.62 3.92
N ILE A 317 21.35 2.94 2.99
CA ILE A 317 21.36 2.37 1.64
C ILE A 317 21.79 0.90 1.69
N LEU A 318 22.87 0.58 2.42
CA LEU A 318 23.35 -0.80 2.60
C LEU A 318 22.29 -1.70 3.25
N ASN A 319 21.59 -1.23 4.28
CA ASN A 319 20.52 -1.99 4.90
C ASN A 319 19.40 -2.32 3.89
N LYS A 320 18.96 -1.32 3.10
CA LYS A 320 17.95 -1.55 2.05
C LYS A 320 18.44 -2.55 0.99
N ILE A 321 19.72 -2.52 0.63
CA ILE A 321 20.30 -3.51 -0.29
C ILE A 321 20.26 -4.91 0.32
N GLY A 322 20.61 -5.06 1.60
CA GLY A 322 20.53 -6.33 2.32
C GLY A 322 19.10 -6.89 2.43
N ASP A 323 18.12 -6.02 2.67
CA ASP A 323 16.70 -6.40 2.69
C ASP A 323 16.25 -6.91 1.31
N HIS A 324 16.63 -6.20 0.23
CA HIS A 324 16.32 -6.58 -1.15
C HIS A 324 17.03 -7.85 -1.61
N GLN A 325 18.27 -8.08 -1.16
CA GLN A 325 18.97 -9.34 -1.38
C GLN A 325 18.23 -10.51 -0.69
N SER A 326 17.75 -10.29 0.53
CA SER A 326 16.99 -11.30 1.29
C SER A 326 15.63 -11.61 0.64
N LEU A 327 14.95 -10.56 0.13
CA LEU A 327 13.73 -10.70 -0.69
C LEU A 327 14.02 -11.56 -1.93
N LEU A 328 15.10 -11.27 -2.65
CA LEU A 328 15.49 -12.02 -3.85
C LEU A 328 15.82 -13.49 -3.54
N GLN A 329 16.51 -13.77 -2.43
CA GLN A 329 16.77 -15.15 -1.99
C GLN A 329 15.47 -15.90 -1.64
N SER A 330 14.48 -15.23 -1.04
CA SER A 330 13.19 -15.84 -0.71
C SER A 330 12.43 -16.26 -1.97
N ILE A 331 12.55 -15.48 -3.05
CA ILE A 331 11.90 -15.72 -4.34
C ILE A 331 12.52 -16.90 -5.09
N LYS A 332 13.82 -17.17 -4.91
CA LYS A 332 14.51 -18.30 -5.54
C LYS A 332 13.95 -19.68 -5.16
N PHE A 333 13.35 -19.78 -3.98
CA PHE A 333 12.72 -21.02 -3.52
C PHE A 333 11.28 -21.18 -4.01
N SER A 334 10.74 -20.22 -4.77
CA SER A 334 9.41 -20.35 -5.37
C SER A 334 9.43 -21.31 -6.55
N ALA A 335 8.34 -22.08 -6.71
CA ALA A 335 8.22 -23.13 -7.72
C ALA A 335 8.31 -22.61 -9.17
N ASP A 336 8.07 -21.32 -9.39
CA ASP A 336 7.97 -20.69 -10.73
C ASP A 336 9.12 -19.70 -11.01
N TYR A 337 10.22 -19.80 -10.26
CA TYR A 337 11.41 -18.96 -10.43
C TYR A 337 12.02 -19.06 -11.83
N GLU A 338 11.92 -20.22 -12.49
CA GLU A 338 12.60 -20.51 -13.76
C GLU A 338 12.24 -19.50 -14.87
N SER A 339 10.98 -19.05 -14.92
CA SER A 339 10.52 -18.06 -15.92
C SER A 339 11.05 -16.65 -15.66
N PHE A 340 11.54 -16.36 -14.46
CA PHE A 340 12.07 -15.07 -14.03
C PHE A 340 13.56 -15.11 -13.69
N ALA A 341 14.22 -16.25 -13.88
CA ALA A 341 15.59 -16.50 -13.45
C ALA A 341 16.58 -15.48 -14.03
N ASP A 342 16.45 -15.13 -15.30
CA ASP A 342 17.33 -14.15 -15.95
C ASP A 342 17.26 -12.79 -15.28
N LYS A 343 16.03 -12.26 -15.08
CA LYS A 343 15.82 -10.96 -14.45
C LYS A 343 16.26 -10.97 -12.97
N ALA A 344 16.01 -12.06 -12.26
CA ALA A 344 16.43 -12.22 -10.88
C ALA A 344 17.97 -12.30 -10.76
N ASN A 345 18.65 -13.06 -11.61
CA ASN A 345 20.11 -13.16 -11.64
C ASN A 345 20.77 -11.81 -11.97
N MET A 346 20.17 -11.03 -12.88
CA MET A 346 20.60 -9.65 -13.16
C MET A 346 20.53 -8.78 -11.90
N TRP A 347 19.42 -8.85 -11.15
CA TRP A 347 19.26 -8.13 -9.89
C TRP A 347 20.22 -8.60 -8.81
N GLU A 348 20.47 -9.91 -8.70
CA GLU A 348 21.41 -10.47 -7.74
C GLU A 348 22.82 -9.94 -7.98
N THR A 349 23.27 -10.00 -9.23
CA THR A 349 24.59 -9.48 -9.64
C THR A 349 24.68 -7.99 -9.34
N LYS A 350 23.66 -7.22 -9.74
CA LYS A 350 23.61 -5.77 -9.53
C LYS A 350 23.61 -5.38 -8.05
N LEU A 351 22.80 -6.03 -7.21
CA LEU A 351 22.76 -5.76 -5.78
C LEU A 351 24.06 -6.17 -5.09
N GLY A 352 24.69 -7.29 -5.49
CA GLY A 352 26.00 -7.70 -5.00
C GLY A 352 27.11 -6.71 -5.36
N ASP A 353 27.12 -6.22 -6.60
CA ASP A 353 28.04 -5.17 -7.04
C ASP A 353 27.82 -3.87 -6.24
N LEU A 354 26.57 -3.44 -6.06
CA LEU A 354 26.25 -2.23 -5.29
C LEU A 354 26.67 -2.35 -3.83
N ASP A 355 26.41 -3.48 -3.18
CA ASP A 355 26.84 -3.72 -1.79
C ASP A 355 28.37 -3.58 -1.65
N GLN A 356 29.11 -4.22 -2.56
CA GLN A 356 30.56 -4.13 -2.57
C GLN A 356 31.05 -2.71 -2.85
N TYR A 357 30.51 -2.03 -3.87
CA TYR A 357 30.96 -0.70 -4.27
C TYR A 357 30.69 0.33 -3.19
N ILE A 358 29.51 0.30 -2.56
CA ILE A 358 29.11 1.24 -1.52
C ILE A 358 29.92 0.99 -0.24
N THR A 359 30.17 -0.27 0.11
CA THR A 359 31.02 -0.62 1.27
C THR A 359 32.47 -0.14 1.07
N SER A 360 33.05 -0.41 -0.11
CA SER A 360 34.39 0.08 -0.44
C SER A 360 34.44 1.61 -0.49
N LEU A 361 33.46 2.27 -1.10
CA LEU A 361 33.37 3.72 -1.17
C LEU A 361 33.29 4.36 0.22
N MET A 362 32.46 3.82 1.12
CA MET A 362 32.35 4.27 2.51
C MET A 362 33.69 4.18 3.24
N ASN A 363 34.41 3.05 3.08
CA ASN A 363 35.71 2.85 3.72
C ASN A 363 36.79 3.77 3.16
N VAL A 364 36.82 3.96 1.83
CA VAL A 364 37.72 4.89 1.15
C VAL A 364 37.45 6.32 1.61
N GLN A 365 36.19 6.78 1.60
CA GLN A 365 35.82 8.14 2.04
C GLN A 365 36.25 8.39 3.49
N ARG A 366 36.04 7.43 4.39
CA ARG A 366 36.43 7.55 5.81
C ARG A 366 37.95 7.69 5.97
N LYS A 367 38.74 6.86 5.27
CA LYS A 367 40.21 6.94 5.34
C LYS A 367 40.74 8.19 4.66
N TRP A 368 40.18 8.56 3.51
CA TRP A 368 40.57 9.75 2.77
C TRP A 368 40.31 11.03 3.60
N LEU A 369 39.15 11.14 4.26
CA LEU A 369 38.83 12.27 5.15
C LEU A 369 39.83 12.47 6.29
N TYR A 370 40.37 11.39 6.84
CA TYR A 370 41.39 11.46 7.89
C TYR A 370 42.76 11.87 7.31
N LEU A 371 43.12 11.34 6.14
CA LEU A 371 44.45 11.53 5.56
C LEU A 371 44.59 12.83 4.77
N GLU A 372 43.53 13.34 4.15
CA GLU A 372 43.58 14.53 3.28
C GLU A 372 44.19 15.75 3.98
N PRO A 373 43.73 16.17 5.18
CA PRO A 373 44.30 17.34 5.85
C PRO A 373 45.77 17.14 6.23
N ILE A 374 46.13 15.91 6.60
CA ILE A 374 47.47 15.54 7.04
C ILE A 374 48.46 15.63 5.87
N PHE A 375 48.12 15.08 4.70
CA PHE A 375 48.98 15.12 3.51
C PHE A 375 48.97 16.48 2.82
N ALA A 376 47.86 17.24 2.93
CA ALA A 376 47.79 18.62 2.47
C ALA A 376 48.79 19.52 3.21
N SER A 377 48.95 19.35 4.53
CA SER A 377 49.90 20.10 5.37
C SER A 377 51.39 19.94 5.00
N GLY A 378 51.74 18.93 4.20
CA GLY A 378 53.11 18.71 3.72
C GLY A 378 54.00 17.88 4.63
N THR A 379 53.47 17.36 5.74
CA THR A 379 54.23 16.62 6.77
C THR A 379 54.91 15.33 6.26
N LEU A 380 54.36 14.67 5.23
CA LEU A 380 54.93 13.47 4.59
C LEU A 380 55.20 13.65 3.09
N ALA A 381 56.32 14.31 2.75
CA ALA A 381 56.67 14.60 1.35
C ALA A 381 56.89 13.36 0.47
N GLN A 382 57.44 12.27 1.02
CA GLN A 382 57.76 11.04 0.26
C GLN A 382 56.51 10.30 -0.25
N GLU A 383 55.42 10.35 0.51
CA GLU A 383 54.16 9.65 0.18
C GLU A 383 53.10 10.60 -0.41
N LYS A 384 53.38 11.91 -0.45
CA LYS A 384 52.48 12.95 -0.98
C LYS A 384 52.09 12.66 -2.43
N THR A 385 53.04 12.33 -3.30
CA THR A 385 52.76 12.04 -4.71
C THR A 385 51.85 10.83 -4.92
N ARG A 386 51.87 9.87 -3.99
CA ARG A 386 50.97 8.71 -4.01
C ARG A 386 49.58 9.15 -3.59
N PHE A 387 49.48 9.91 -2.50
CA PHE A 387 48.21 10.45 -2.01
C PHE A 387 47.53 11.34 -3.04
N ASP A 388 48.26 12.25 -3.72
CA ASP A 388 47.70 13.16 -4.73
C ASP A 388 47.05 12.42 -5.91
N ARG A 389 47.55 11.23 -6.27
CA ARG A 389 46.92 10.39 -7.30
C ARG A 389 45.59 9.83 -6.81
N ILE A 390 45.58 9.28 -5.59
CA ILE A 390 44.36 8.76 -4.95
C ILE A 390 43.32 9.87 -4.79
N ASP A 391 43.76 11.05 -4.34
CA ASP A 391 42.92 12.22 -4.14
C ASP A 391 42.19 12.61 -5.44
N ARG A 392 42.93 12.71 -6.54
CA ARG A 392 42.35 12.99 -7.86
C ARG A 392 41.36 11.91 -8.29
N ASP A 393 41.73 10.65 -8.16
CA ASP A 393 40.91 9.52 -8.61
C ASP A 393 39.62 9.41 -7.78
N PHE A 394 39.71 9.60 -6.47
CA PHE A 394 38.55 9.60 -5.57
C PHE A 394 37.63 10.82 -5.79
N LYS A 395 38.20 12.02 -5.97
CA LYS A 395 37.43 13.23 -6.34
C LYS A 395 36.70 13.04 -7.68
N HIS A 396 37.29 12.31 -8.63
CA HIS A 396 36.61 11.99 -9.89
C HIS A 396 35.39 11.09 -9.68
N VAL A 397 35.47 10.11 -8.78
CA VAL A 397 34.31 9.27 -8.39
C VAL A 397 33.23 10.11 -7.72
N LEU A 398 33.59 11.01 -6.79
CA LEU A 398 32.63 11.91 -6.14
C LEU A 398 31.92 12.84 -7.13
N LEU A 399 32.66 13.39 -8.11
CA LEU A 399 32.08 14.21 -9.18
C LEU A 399 31.12 13.42 -10.08
N TYR A 400 31.37 12.12 -10.29
CA TYR A 400 30.43 11.26 -11.02
C TYR A 400 29.13 11.06 -10.23
N ILE A 401 29.23 10.80 -8.92
CA ILE A 401 28.06 10.66 -8.02
C ILE A 401 27.27 11.96 -7.93
N GLU A 402 27.94 13.11 -7.93
CA GLU A 402 27.28 14.41 -7.93
C GLU A 402 26.46 14.68 -9.20
N LYS A 403 26.94 14.18 -10.35
CA LYS A 403 26.20 14.29 -11.64
C LYS A 403 24.99 13.36 -11.69
N ASP A 404 25.09 12.16 -11.15
CA ASP A 404 23.99 11.21 -11.06
C ASP A 404 23.91 10.59 -9.67
N ILE A 405 23.04 11.17 -8.85
CA ILE A 405 22.86 10.78 -7.44
C ILE A 405 22.18 9.41 -7.27
N ARG A 406 21.72 8.76 -8.34
CA ARG A 406 21.06 7.46 -8.24
C ARG A 406 22.07 6.39 -7.88
N VAL A 407 21.71 5.54 -6.91
CA VAL A 407 22.62 4.48 -6.43
C VAL A 407 22.99 3.50 -7.55
N GLY A 408 22.01 3.13 -8.38
CA GLY A 408 22.22 2.25 -9.54
C GLY A 408 23.15 2.80 -10.62
N ALA A 409 23.43 4.11 -10.63
CA ALA A 409 24.35 4.71 -11.59
C ALA A 409 25.82 4.29 -11.35
N LEU A 410 26.16 3.86 -10.14
CA LEU A 410 27.49 3.36 -9.80
C LEU A 410 27.87 2.10 -10.59
N CYS A 411 26.91 1.22 -10.88
CA CYS A 411 27.15 0.02 -11.70
C CYS A 411 27.56 0.35 -13.15
N ARG A 412 27.30 1.57 -13.62
CA ARG A 412 27.70 2.02 -14.97
C ARG A 412 29.10 2.63 -14.99
N TYR A 413 29.71 2.87 -13.83
CA TYR A 413 31.05 3.43 -13.76
C TYR A 413 32.08 2.35 -14.14
N PRO A 414 32.93 2.60 -15.16
CA PRO A 414 33.86 1.59 -15.64
C PRO A 414 34.92 1.28 -14.59
N ASN A 415 35.15 -0.01 -14.33
CA ASN A 415 36.22 -0.50 -13.45
C ASN A 415 36.20 0.09 -12.03
N LEU A 416 35.01 0.47 -11.53
CA LEU A 416 34.86 1.10 -10.21
C LEU A 416 35.45 0.24 -9.08
N LYS A 417 35.19 -1.06 -9.12
CA LYS A 417 35.71 -2.04 -8.14
C LYS A 417 37.23 -1.96 -8.02
N SER A 418 37.94 -2.15 -9.12
CA SER A 418 39.40 -2.11 -9.13
C SER A 418 39.96 -0.76 -8.72
N LEU A 419 39.27 0.34 -9.07
CA LEU A 419 39.67 1.69 -8.68
C LEU A 419 39.56 1.87 -7.16
N LEU A 420 38.42 1.48 -6.57
CA LEU A 420 38.18 1.59 -5.12
C LEU A 420 39.09 0.65 -4.32
N ASP A 421 39.31 -0.57 -4.80
CA ASP A 421 40.20 -1.54 -4.15
C ASP A 421 41.66 -1.05 -4.19
N THR A 422 42.10 -0.50 -5.32
CA THR A 422 43.43 0.13 -5.45
C THR A 422 43.53 1.34 -4.53
N ALA A 423 42.53 2.24 -4.53
CA ALA A 423 42.51 3.38 -3.64
C ALA A 423 42.59 2.97 -2.17
N MET A 424 41.85 1.93 -1.76
CA MET A 424 41.85 1.41 -0.40
C MET A 424 43.20 0.82 0.02
N ASP A 425 43.85 0.03 -0.86
CA ASP A 425 45.20 -0.50 -0.62
C ASP A 425 46.22 0.64 -0.48
N GLN A 426 46.20 1.60 -1.40
CA GLN A 426 47.14 2.72 -1.37
C GLN A 426 46.90 3.64 -0.17
N LEU A 427 45.65 3.92 0.22
CA LEU A 427 45.32 4.66 1.44
C LEU A 427 45.81 3.91 2.69
N SER A 428 45.70 2.58 2.70
CA SER A 428 46.21 1.76 3.81
C SER A 428 47.72 1.81 3.91
N LYS A 429 48.44 1.84 2.78
CA LYS A 429 49.89 2.06 2.74
C LYS A 429 50.26 3.45 3.24
N CYS A 430 49.58 4.51 2.78
CA CYS A 430 49.79 5.87 3.28
C CYS A 430 49.54 5.97 4.80
N GLN A 431 48.49 5.32 5.30
CA GLN A 431 48.18 5.25 6.73
C GLN A 431 49.27 4.51 7.52
N ASN A 432 49.78 3.40 7.01
CA ASN A 432 50.88 2.68 7.66
C ASN A 432 52.18 3.49 7.67
N SER A 433 52.51 4.18 6.57
CA SER A 433 53.66 5.09 6.52
C SER A 433 53.50 6.25 7.52
N LEU A 434 52.29 6.82 7.65
CA LEU A 434 51.97 7.83 8.66
C LEU A 434 52.17 7.28 10.08
N ASN A 435 51.65 6.09 10.38
CA ASN A 435 51.80 5.47 11.70
C ASN A 435 53.27 5.18 12.03
N ASN A 436 54.05 4.71 11.06
CA ASN A 436 55.49 4.49 11.23
C ASN A 436 56.23 5.80 11.49
N PHE A 437 55.90 6.87 10.75
CA PHE A 437 56.45 8.20 10.98
C PHE A 437 56.13 8.72 12.39
N LEU A 438 54.87 8.60 12.84
CA LEU A 438 54.48 8.99 14.20
C LEU A 438 55.19 8.15 15.27
N LYS A 439 55.39 6.85 15.01
CA LYS A 439 56.13 5.97 15.92
C LYS A 439 57.60 6.38 16.04
N GLU A 440 58.28 6.64 14.91
CA GLU A 440 59.66 7.11 14.90
C GLU A 440 59.80 8.43 15.69
N LYS A 441 58.84 9.35 15.52
CA LYS A 441 58.78 10.61 16.26
C LYS A 441 58.59 10.40 17.77
N ARG A 442 57.75 9.45 18.16
CA ARG A 442 57.57 9.04 19.57
C ARG A 442 58.81 8.37 20.16
N GLU A 443 59.57 7.61 19.36
CA GLU A 443 60.83 6.99 19.80
C GLU A 443 61.92 8.04 20.04
N GLN A 444 61.98 9.08 19.19
CA GLN A 444 62.93 10.20 19.36
C GLN A 444 62.63 11.07 20.59
N PHE A 445 61.37 11.19 20.98
CA PHE A 445 60.96 11.88 22.19
C PHE A 445 59.79 11.15 22.90
N PRO A 446 60.10 10.28 23.89
CA PRO A 446 59.11 9.41 24.52
C PRO A 446 57.90 10.11 25.15
N ARG A 447 58.00 11.40 25.51
CA ARG A 447 56.85 12.13 26.07
C ARG A 447 55.74 12.40 25.04
N PHE A 448 55.99 12.24 23.74
CA PHE A 448 54.93 12.25 22.73
C PHE A 448 53.98 11.06 22.84
N LEU A 449 54.28 10.04 23.64
CA LEU A 449 53.34 8.96 23.96
C LEU A 449 52.12 9.45 24.76
N PHE A 450 52.21 10.63 25.39
CA PHE A 450 51.09 11.25 26.12
C PHE A 450 50.14 12.05 25.21
N LEU A 451 50.50 12.22 23.93
CA LEU A 451 49.67 12.94 22.94
C LEU A 451 48.90 11.96 22.06
N SER A 452 47.68 12.37 21.67
CA SER A 452 46.94 11.71 20.59
C SER A 452 47.66 11.86 19.25
N ASP A 453 47.31 11.03 18.25
CA ASP A 453 47.88 11.14 16.90
C ASP A 453 47.61 12.52 16.28
N ASP A 454 46.40 13.07 16.49
CA ASP A 454 46.01 14.40 16.00
C ASP A 454 46.83 15.52 16.65
N ASP A 455 46.98 15.49 17.99
CA ASP A 455 47.78 16.46 18.73
C ASP A 455 49.25 16.38 18.28
N LEU A 456 49.78 15.18 18.12
CA LEU A 456 51.16 14.96 17.68
C LEU A 456 51.39 15.50 16.25
N LEU A 457 50.44 15.31 15.34
CA LEU A 457 50.52 15.84 13.99
C LEU A 457 50.45 17.36 13.95
N GLU A 458 49.61 17.98 14.77
CA GLU A 458 49.55 19.44 14.89
C GLU A 458 50.89 20.01 15.40
N VAL A 459 51.47 19.37 16.42
CA VAL A 459 52.77 19.73 16.99
C VAL A 459 53.89 19.62 15.96
N ILE A 460 53.92 18.56 15.16
CA ILE A 460 54.97 18.36 14.14
C ILE A 460 54.78 19.33 12.97
N GLY A 461 53.54 19.45 12.46
CA GLY A 461 53.21 20.24 11.28
C GLY A 461 53.28 21.76 11.49
N GLN A 462 53.10 22.24 12.73
CA GLN A 462 53.15 23.66 13.07
C GLN A 462 54.15 23.97 14.21
N SER A 463 55.23 23.18 14.29
CA SER A 463 56.26 23.29 15.33
C SER A 463 56.95 24.66 15.43
N SER A 464 56.85 25.51 14.40
CA SER A 464 57.42 26.85 14.39
C SER A 464 56.49 27.94 14.94
N LYS A 465 55.20 27.64 15.18
CA LYS A 465 54.24 28.62 15.67
C LYS A 465 54.16 28.59 17.20
N GLU A 466 54.46 29.72 17.83
CA GLU A 466 54.45 29.86 19.29
C GLU A 466 53.16 29.36 19.94
N HIS A 467 51.98 29.76 19.44
CA HIS A 467 50.70 29.36 20.03
C HIS A 467 50.52 27.83 20.10
N VAL A 468 50.99 27.11 19.09
CA VAL A 468 50.89 25.63 19.03
C VAL A 468 51.82 25.01 20.06
N ILE A 469 53.04 25.53 20.18
CA ILE A 469 54.01 25.09 21.19
C ILE A 469 53.42 25.26 22.60
N GLN A 470 52.88 26.43 22.93
CA GLN A 470 52.31 26.71 24.25
C GLN A 470 51.14 25.79 24.59
N ALA A 471 50.24 25.53 23.62
CA ALA A 471 49.05 24.72 23.83
C ALA A 471 49.39 23.25 24.16
N HIS A 472 50.46 22.71 23.58
CA HIS A 472 50.84 21.31 23.73
C HIS A 472 51.91 21.07 24.79
N LEU A 473 52.75 22.04 25.13
CA LEU A 473 53.76 21.89 26.20
C LEU A 473 53.16 21.49 27.54
N LYS A 474 52.04 22.10 27.94
CA LYS A 474 51.31 21.75 29.17
C LYS A 474 50.79 20.30 29.21
N LYS A 475 50.61 19.66 28.05
CA LYS A 475 50.18 18.26 27.96
C LYS A 475 51.37 17.29 28.12
N ILE A 476 52.57 17.72 27.75
CA ILE A 476 53.80 16.92 27.72
C ILE A 476 54.61 17.08 29.03
N PHE A 477 54.47 18.22 29.71
CA PHE A 477 55.19 18.58 30.93
C PHE A 477 54.23 18.90 32.07
N ALA A 478 54.38 18.18 33.19
CA ALA A 478 53.58 18.43 34.38
C ALA A 478 53.90 19.76 35.08
N GLY A 479 55.17 20.21 35.02
CA GLY A 479 55.65 21.43 35.69
C GLY A 479 55.84 22.65 34.79
N ILE A 480 55.58 22.52 33.49
CA ILE A 480 55.70 23.62 32.53
C ILE A 480 54.33 23.85 31.93
N ASN A 481 53.70 24.98 32.26
CA ASN A 481 52.44 25.41 31.67
C ASN A 481 52.68 26.21 30.38
N SER A 482 53.71 27.06 30.39
CA SER A 482 54.12 27.85 29.22
C SER A 482 55.62 28.16 29.26
N VAL A 483 56.16 28.67 28.17
CA VAL A 483 57.55 29.12 28.05
C VAL A 483 57.60 30.57 27.61
N LYS A 484 58.60 31.33 28.03
CA LYS A 484 58.86 32.69 27.50
C LYS A 484 59.88 32.61 26.39
N LEU A 485 59.52 33.16 25.23
CA LEU A 485 60.42 33.36 24.11
C LEU A 485 61.16 34.69 24.24
N ASP A 486 62.30 34.80 23.57
CA ASP A 486 63.02 36.06 23.38
C ASP A 486 62.23 37.04 22.48
N GLU A 487 62.69 38.29 22.39
CA GLU A 487 62.04 39.34 21.57
C GLU A 487 61.92 38.96 20.09
N ASN A 488 62.76 38.02 19.63
CA ASN A 488 62.79 37.51 18.26
C ASN A 488 61.91 36.25 18.05
N GLY A 489 61.34 35.67 19.11
CA GLY A 489 60.51 34.47 19.06
C GLY A 489 61.25 33.19 18.69
N GLN A 490 62.57 33.14 18.83
CA GLN A 490 63.43 32.05 18.35
C GLN A 490 64.02 31.20 19.47
N ASN A 491 64.18 31.78 20.66
CA ASN A 491 64.83 31.11 21.78
C ASN A 491 63.94 31.10 23.01
N ILE A 492 63.90 29.96 23.70
CA ILE A 492 63.25 29.84 25.00
C ILE A 492 64.20 30.37 26.07
N VAL A 493 63.72 31.36 26.82
CA VAL A 493 64.47 32.09 27.86
C VAL A 493 64.07 31.65 29.26
N ALA A 494 62.79 31.37 29.47
CA ALA A 494 62.28 30.96 30.78
C ALA A 494 61.15 29.94 30.65
N MET A 495 61.00 29.13 31.69
CA MET A 495 59.84 28.24 31.87
C MET A 495 58.87 28.83 32.89
N CYS A 496 57.57 28.69 32.64
CA CYS A 496 56.51 29.21 33.48
C CYS A 496 55.62 28.08 33.99
N SER A 497 55.45 28.03 35.31
CA SER A 497 54.54 27.10 35.98
C SER A 497 53.08 27.55 35.86
N ALA A 498 52.14 26.63 36.07
CA ALA A 498 50.71 26.95 36.20
C ALA A 498 50.42 27.84 37.42
N GLU A 499 51.28 27.79 38.44
CA GLU A 499 51.16 28.58 39.68
C GLU A 499 51.73 30.00 39.54
N GLY A 500 52.20 30.39 38.34
CA GLY A 500 52.73 31.73 38.05
C GLY A 500 54.23 31.90 38.32
N GLU A 501 54.91 30.86 38.78
CA GLU A 501 56.36 30.85 38.98
C GLU A 501 57.11 30.88 37.65
N ILE A 502 58.14 31.74 37.54
CA ILE A 502 58.95 31.91 36.33
C ILE A 502 60.39 31.55 36.67
N VAL A 503 60.95 30.58 35.96
CA VAL A 503 62.33 30.13 36.13
C VAL A 503 63.12 30.43 34.86
N ASN A 504 64.09 31.32 34.97
CA ASN A 504 65.00 31.66 33.87
C ASN A 504 65.97 30.49 33.64
N LEU A 505 66.12 30.08 32.38
CA LEU A 505 67.02 28.99 32.01
C LEU A 505 68.48 29.48 32.06
N SER A 506 69.39 28.59 32.48
CA SER A 506 70.83 28.88 32.50
C SER A 506 71.40 29.13 31.10
N ASN A 507 70.91 28.41 30.09
CA ASN A 507 71.22 28.64 28.68
C ASN A 507 69.92 28.70 27.87
N PHE A 508 69.90 29.53 26.84
CA PHE A 508 68.76 29.64 25.93
C PHE A 508 68.61 28.39 25.07
N VAL A 509 67.37 27.98 24.78
CA VAL A 509 67.08 26.83 23.92
C VAL A 509 66.50 27.31 22.59
N SER A 510 67.22 27.05 21.49
CA SER A 510 66.81 27.44 20.14
C SER A 510 65.74 26.51 19.56
N ILE A 511 64.70 27.09 18.97
CA ILE A 511 63.54 26.38 18.37
C ILE A 511 63.76 26.08 16.87
N HIS A 512 64.90 26.48 16.29
CA HIS A 512 65.20 26.28 14.86
C HIS A 512 65.39 24.82 14.44
N HIS A 513 65.66 23.93 15.39
CA HIS A 513 65.83 22.50 15.12
C HIS A 513 64.49 21.76 15.08
N PRO A 514 64.44 20.51 14.56
CA PRO A 514 63.25 19.66 14.67
C PRO A 514 62.74 19.57 16.11
N ILE A 515 61.42 19.49 16.27
CA ILE A 515 60.76 19.63 17.56
C ILE A 515 61.26 18.64 18.62
N GLU A 516 61.59 17.43 18.20
CA GLU A 516 62.11 16.39 19.08
C GLU A 516 63.48 16.77 19.67
N GLN A 517 64.31 17.45 18.88
CA GLN A 517 65.67 17.80 19.27
C GLN A 517 65.68 18.91 20.30
N TRP A 518 65.00 20.02 20.03
CA TRP A 518 64.97 21.13 20.97
C TRP A 518 64.17 20.81 22.24
N LEU A 519 63.13 19.96 22.17
CA LEU A 519 62.43 19.48 23.37
C LEU A 519 63.33 18.64 24.27
N ASN A 520 64.18 17.78 23.69
CA ASN A 520 65.19 17.03 24.45
C ASN A 520 66.24 17.97 25.07
N VAL A 521 66.63 19.04 24.38
CA VAL A 521 67.51 20.09 24.93
C VAL A 521 66.82 20.82 26.08
N LEU A 522 65.55 21.19 25.92
CA LEU A 522 64.75 21.85 26.97
C LEU A 522 64.66 20.99 28.23
N VAL A 523 64.47 19.67 28.11
CA VAL A 523 64.47 18.75 29.26
C VAL A 523 65.82 18.80 29.99
N LYS A 524 66.93 18.74 29.25
CA LYS A 524 68.29 18.76 29.83
C LYS A 524 68.58 20.11 30.49
N GLU A 525 68.25 21.21 29.83
CA GLU A 525 68.47 22.56 30.37
C GLU A 525 67.57 22.85 31.57
N MET A 526 66.32 22.37 31.60
CA MET A 526 65.47 22.42 32.79
C MET A 526 66.14 21.71 33.97
N GLN A 527 66.60 20.47 33.79
CA GLN A 527 67.27 19.70 34.85
C GLN A 527 68.56 20.37 35.31
N ARG A 528 69.35 20.90 34.37
CA ARG A 528 70.58 21.63 34.65
C ARG A 528 70.32 22.90 35.44
N THR A 529 69.39 23.73 34.98
CA THR A 529 69.01 24.99 35.62
C THR A 529 68.55 24.73 37.06
N LEU A 530 67.65 23.76 37.28
CA LEU A 530 67.19 23.39 38.62
C LEU A 530 68.31 22.86 39.52
N LYS A 531 69.25 22.07 38.96
CA LYS A 531 70.42 21.58 39.69
C LYS A 531 71.37 22.72 40.09
N ASP A 532 71.65 23.63 39.16
CA ASP A 532 72.53 24.79 39.40
C ASP A 532 71.91 25.72 40.46
N LEU A 533 70.61 25.98 40.37
CA LEU A 533 69.86 26.74 41.37
C LEU A 533 69.90 26.07 42.74
N LEU A 534 69.74 24.73 42.82
CA LEU A 534 69.85 24.00 44.08
C LEU A 534 71.25 24.11 44.71
N VAL A 535 72.30 23.97 43.90
CA VAL A 535 73.69 24.10 44.37
C VAL A 535 73.98 25.52 44.86
N ASN A 536 73.49 26.54 44.16
CA ASN A 536 73.66 27.94 44.57
C ASN A 536 72.89 28.22 45.87
N CYS A 537 71.63 27.76 45.97
CA CYS A 537 70.82 27.86 47.18
C CYS A 537 71.48 27.17 48.40
N GLN A 538 72.12 26.03 48.20
CA GLN A 538 72.85 25.31 49.26
C GLN A 538 74.14 26.03 49.70
N LYS A 539 74.85 26.69 48.77
CA LYS A 539 76.05 27.46 49.08
C LYS A 539 75.77 28.68 49.94
N GLU A 540 74.58 29.27 49.80
CA GLU A 540 74.22 30.48 50.53
C GLU A 540 74.10 30.27 52.05
N LYS A 541 73.88 29.02 52.54
CA LYS A 541 73.93 28.55 53.95
C LYS A 541 73.11 29.32 55.01
N GLN A 542 72.76 30.57 54.79
CA GLN A 542 72.08 31.51 55.67
C GLN A 542 70.87 32.04 54.91
N ALA A 543 69.68 31.53 55.26
CA ALA A 543 68.38 32.03 54.82
C ALA A 543 68.37 32.52 53.35
N PRO A 544 68.45 31.60 52.36
CA PRO A 544 68.37 31.98 50.95
C PRO A 544 67.13 32.83 50.72
N ASP A 545 67.27 33.90 49.94
CA ASP A 545 66.16 34.83 49.68
C ASP A 545 64.99 34.08 49.04
N PRO A 546 63.79 34.03 49.68
CA PRO A 546 62.64 33.31 49.16
C PRO A 546 62.17 33.78 47.78
N LEU A 547 62.53 34.98 47.36
CA LEU A 547 62.17 35.54 46.05
C LEU A 547 63.18 35.20 44.94
N SER A 548 64.39 34.78 45.31
CA SER A 548 65.48 34.55 44.36
C SER A 548 65.51 33.12 43.81
N TYR A 549 64.84 32.17 44.46
CA TYR A 549 64.82 30.77 44.08
C TYR A 549 63.40 30.22 43.93
N PRO A 550 63.19 29.25 43.03
CA PRO A 550 61.90 28.58 42.93
C PRO A 550 61.52 27.88 44.24
N SER A 551 60.23 27.89 44.57
CA SER A 551 59.65 27.31 45.78
C SER A 551 60.05 25.84 45.98
N GLN A 552 60.06 25.04 44.91
CA GLN A 552 60.47 23.65 44.96
C GLN A 552 61.96 23.49 45.32
N ILE A 553 62.82 24.40 44.86
CA ILE A 553 64.26 24.39 45.17
C ILE A 553 64.51 24.78 46.63
N LEU A 554 63.78 25.77 47.15
CA LEU A 554 63.84 26.16 48.56
C LEU A 554 63.44 24.99 49.48
N CYS A 555 62.30 24.36 49.21
CA CYS A 555 61.82 23.19 49.96
C CYS A 555 62.79 22.01 49.91
N LEU A 556 63.38 21.74 48.73
CA LEU A 556 64.37 20.68 48.58
C LEU A 556 65.66 21.01 49.32
N SER A 557 66.12 22.27 49.27
CA SER A 557 67.29 22.73 49.98
C SER A 557 67.13 22.62 51.49
N ASP A 558 65.97 23.01 52.01
CA ASP A 558 65.63 22.86 53.43
C ASP A 558 65.56 21.39 53.84
N SER A 559 64.99 20.53 52.99
CA SER A 559 64.93 19.08 53.24
C SER A 559 66.31 18.43 53.27
N ILE A 560 67.22 18.83 52.37
CA ILE A 560 68.62 18.38 52.36
C ILE A 560 69.33 18.86 53.64
N THR A 561 69.18 20.14 53.98
CA THR A 561 69.79 20.74 55.17
C THR A 561 69.26 20.10 56.46
N PHE A 562 67.97 19.82 56.52
CA PHE A 562 67.31 19.13 57.63
C PHE A 562 67.86 17.72 57.78
N THR A 563 67.89 16.95 56.69
CA THR A 563 68.42 15.58 56.69
C THR A 563 69.89 15.54 57.11
N ALA A 564 70.74 16.41 56.56
CA ALA A 564 72.15 16.49 56.95
C ALA A 564 72.34 16.82 58.43
N LYS A 565 71.54 17.75 58.99
CA LYS A 565 71.55 18.07 60.43
C LYS A 565 71.09 16.88 61.29
N CYS A 566 70.08 16.14 60.83
CA CYS A 566 69.59 14.94 61.49
C CYS A 566 70.66 13.84 61.49
N GLU A 567 71.28 13.55 60.34
CA GLU A 567 72.37 12.58 60.22
C GLU A 567 73.54 12.94 61.14
N GLN A 568 73.97 14.20 61.14
CA GLN A 568 75.04 14.68 62.03
C GLN A 568 74.67 14.52 63.51
N ALA A 569 73.43 14.83 63.88
CA ALA A 569 72.94 14.68 65.25
C ALA A 569 72.80 13.21 65.69
N ILE A 570 72.50 12.30 64.75
CA ILE A 570 72.52 10.85 65.02
C ILE A 570 73.96 10.42 65.31
N THR A 571 74.92 10.77 64.44
CA THR A 571 76.34 10.42 64.62
C THR A 571 76.92 11.00 65.90
N SER A 572 76.53 12.22 66.28
CA SER A 572 77.02 12.90 67.49
C SER A 572 76.18 12.62 68.75
N MET A 573 75.20 11.70 68.70
CA MET A 573 74.25 11.41 69.79
C MET A 573 73.51 12.64 70.36
N ALA A 574 73.30 13.69 69.54
CA ALA A 574 72.70 14.97 69.93
C ALA A 574 71.28 15.15 69.37
N LEU A 575 70.52 14.06 69.18
CA LEU A 575 69.16 14.09 68.65
C LEU A 575 68.16 14.89 69.53
N PRO A 576 68.12 14.71 70.87
CA PRO A 576 67.15 15.42 71.71
C PRO A 576 67.31 16.96 71.69
N PRO A 577 68.53 17.53 71.72
CA PRO A 577 68.76 18.97 71.51
C PRO A 577 68.26 19.48 70.16
N LEU A 578 68.47 18.72 69.07
CA LEU A 578 68.02 19.12 67.74
C LEU A 578 66.48 19.14 67.66
N LEU A 579 65.81 18.15 68.25
CA LEU A 579 64.35 18.09 68.32
C LEU A 579 63.77 19.29 69.09
N ALA A 580 64.39 19.69 70.20
CA ALA A 580 63.98 20.86 70.97
C ALA A 580 64.09 22.16 70.13
N LYS A 581 65.16 22.30 69.34
CA LYS A 581 65.38 23.46 68.46
C LYS A 581 64.28 23.59 67.39
N TYR A 582 63.91 22.50 66.71
CA TYR A 582 62.85 22.53 65.70
C TYR A 582 61.45 22.73 66.30
N LYS A 583 61.17 22.15 67.49
CA LYS A 583 59.91 22.41 68.21
C LYS A 583 59.77 23.88 68.60
N PHE A 584 60.87 24.54 69.02
CA PHE A 584 60.86 25.95 69.40
C PHE A 584 60.64 26.89 68.20
N VAL A 585 61.20 26.55 67.02
CA VAL A 585 60.97 27.32 65.78
C VAL A 585 59.51 27.24 65.32
N ARG A 586 58.88 26.06 65.45
CA ARG A 586 57.46 25.86 65.07
C ARG A 586 56.50 26.75 65.87
N ILE A 587 56.83 27.05 67.13
CA ILE A 587 56.01 27.90 68.01
C ILE A 587 56.07 29.37 67.57
N LYS A 588 57.20 29.86 67.05
CA LYS A 588 57.35 31.26 66.61
C LYS A 588 56.75 31.55 65.22
N GLN A 589 56.69 30.58 64.31
CA GLN A 589 56.10 30.77 62.97
C GLN A 589 54.57 30.77 62.96
N TRP A 590 53.92 30.16 63.97
CA TRP A 590 52.46 30.18 64.13
C TRP A 590 51.94 31.35 64.99
N THR A 591 52.84 32.18 65.54
CA THR A 591 52.50 33.34 66.39
C THR A 591 52.80 34.69 65.73
N ARG A 592 52.92 34.74 64.39
CA ARG A 592 52.95 35.98 63.62
C ARG A 592 51.94 35.97 62.50
#